data_AF-A0A2E5EDL7-F1
#
_entry.id   AF-A0A2E5EDL7-F1
#
_cell.length_a   1.000
_cell.length_b   1.000
_cell.length_c   1.000
_cell.angle_alpha   90.00
_cell.angle_beta   90.00
_cell.angle_gamma   90.00
#
_symmetry.space_group_name_H-M   'P 1'
#
loop_
_entity.id
_entity.type
_entity.pdbx_description
1 polymer ?
#
loop_
_entity_poly.entity_id
_entity_poly.type
_entity_poly.pdbx_seq_one_letter_code
_entity_poly.pdbx_strand_id
1 'polypeptide(L)'
;MQIAEIEDTQAVQLWWSGGFQCANNYWYSNPPMMQGGFCTLNTIDYTYSGKKISLWRFNLSTIPEAASVISLKIRLEGSATWGQQGNLFKLGMKTGTGALTIQDGEALYNQGEIFAQPAPSESMEYELDTNHIIEAQGTTDWLVVSMSAEYSSSTAYLDTNAALIVGYDLETCEGDFNQNGEVDVDDLLALINAYGNLDNQYDLDGNSLINVNDVLLLLTAYGECQ
;
A
#
# COMPACT_ATOMS: atom_id res chain seq x y z
N MET A 1 4.15 -11.02 -13.07
CA MET A 1 3.23 -10.62 -11.99
C MET A 1 3.61 -11.27 -10.69
N GLN A 2 4.18 -10.46 -9.80
CA GLN A 2 4.50 -10.80 -8.42
C GLN A 2 3.50 -10.10 -7.49
N ILE A 3 3.37 -10.61 -6.27
CA ILE A 3 2.51 -10.05 -5.22
C ILE A 3 3.33 -9.89 -3.96
N ALA A 4 3.38 -8.66 -3.43
CA ALA A 4 3.89 -8.38 -2.09
C ALA A 4 2.71 -8.09 -1.15
N GLU A 5 2.69 -8.76 0.00
CA GLU A 5 1.78 -8.45 1.11
C GLU A 5 2.59 -7.77 2.21
N ILE A 6 2.24 -6.52 2.52
CA ILE A 6 2.97 -5.64 3.41
C ILE A 6 2.08 -5.29 4.59
N GLU A 7 2.44 -5.79 5.76
CA GLU A 7 1.74 -5.46 7.01
C GLU A 7 1.98 -4.00 7.41
N ASP A 8 1.00 -3.40 8.08
CA ASP A 8 1.19 -2.07 8.64
C ASP A 8 2.29 -2.05 9.71
N THR A 9 3.12 -1.02 9.66
CA THR A 9 4.19 -0.79 10.64
C THR A 9 3.70 0.04 11.83
N GLN A 10 2.55 0.68 11.68
CA GLN A 10 1.97 1.58 12.67
C GLN A 10 0.51 1.85 12.35
N ALA A 11 -0.35 1.68 13.35
CA ALA A 11 -1.74 2.11 13.37
C ALA A 11 -1.94 3.23 14.40
N VAL A 12 -2.55 4.35 13.99
CA VAL A 12 -2.87 5.49 14.86
C VAL A 12 -4.30 5.93 14.63
N GLN A 13 -5.00 6.23 15.72
CA GLN A 13 -6.27 6.95 15.65
C GLN A 13 -6.11 8.37 16.17
N LEU A 14 -6.62 9.34 15.41
CA LEU A 14 -6.64 10.76 15.73
C LEU A 14 -8.06 11.25 15.92
N TRP A 15 -8.20 12.13 16.90
CA TRP A 15 -9.46 12.74 17.30
C TRP A 15 -9.23 14.25 17.31
N TRP A 16 -10.08 15.02 16.64
CA TRP A 16 -10.15 16.47 16.84
C TRP A 16 -11.49 16.83 17.43
N SER A 17 -11.52 17.75 18.39
CA SER A 17 -12.77 18.40 18.75
C SER A 17 -12.62 19.78 19.36
N GLY A 18 -13.78 20.43 19.48
CA GLY A 18 -14.02 21.57 20.35
C GLY A 18 -14.64 21.27 21.72
N GLY A 19 -14.61 20.06 22.33
CA GLY A 19 -14.98 19.91 23.76
C GLY A 19 -15.30 18.51 24.34
N PHE A 20 -15.54 18.48 25.66
CA PHE A 20 -15.24 17.47 26.72
C PHE A 20 -15.57 15.97 26.56
N GLN A 21 -16.23 15.51 25.49
CA GLN A 21 -16.36 14.05 25.17
C GLN A 21 -16.05 13.70 23.71
N CYS A 22 -15.97 14.70 22.84
CA CYS A 22 -15.22 14.62 21.59
C CYS A 22 -13.75 15.06 21.81
N ALA A 23 -13.42 15.64 22.96
CA ALA A 23 -12.11 16.17 23.30
C ALA A 23 -11.34 15.09 24.06
N ASN A 24 -10.29 14.55 23.44
CA ASN A 24 -9.03 15.28 23.36
C ASN A 24 -8.34 14.88 22.05
N ASN A 25 -7.32 15.63 21.63
CA ASN A 25 -6.40 15.17 20.59
C ASN A 25 -5.61 13.97 21.13
N TYR A 26 -6.25 12.81 21.20
CA TYR A 26 -5.59 11.57 21.58
C TYR A 26 -4.92 11.01 20.33
N TRP A 27 -3.62 11.19 20.29
CA TRP A 27 -2.74 10.37 19.48
C TRP A 27 -2.73 8.97 20.09
N TYR A 28 -3.60 8.08 19.63
CA TYR A 28 -3.67 6.72 20.16
C TYR A 28 -2.90 5.78 19.24
N SER A 29 -1.64 5.51 19.59
CA SER A 29 -0.85 4.47 18.94
C SER A 29 -1.35 3.10 19.36
N ASN A 30 -1.62 2.22 18.39
CA ASN A 30 -2.18 0.88 18.61
C ASN A 30 -3.51 0.92 19.38
N PRO A 31 -4.54 1.57 18.82
CA PRO A 31 -5.86 1.56 19.43
C PRO A 31 -6.40 0.12 19.51
N PRO A 32 -7.41 -0.18 20.34
CA PRO A 32 -8.04 -1.50 20.35
C PRO A 32 -8.97 -1.74 19.14
N MET A 33 -9.23 -0.69 18.36
CA MET A 33 -10.01 -0.70 17.12
C MET A 33 -9.69 0.58 16.35
N MET A 34 -9.92 0.57 15.04
CA MET A 34 -9.81 1.76 14.20
C MET A 34 -11.20 2.36 13.96
N GLN A 35 -11.36 3.64 14.25
CA GLN A 35 -12.61 4.37 14.10
C GLN A 35 -12.49 5.55 13.15
N GLY A 36 -13.39 5.62 12.17
CA GLY A 36 -13.50 6.74 11.24
C GLY A 36 -14.88 7.38 11.34
N GLY A 37 -14.94 8.71 11.38
CA GLY A 37 -16.19 9.46 11.25
C GLY A 37 -16.33 10.64 12.18
N PHE A 38 -17.57 11.00 12.49
CA PHE A 38 -17.90 12.19 13.25
C PHE A 38 -18.45 11.82 14.62
N CYS A 39 -18.14 12.61 15.64
CA CYS A 39 -18.82 12.54 16.92
C CYS A 39 -19.59 13.84 17.17
N THR A 40 -20.82 13.73 17.68
CA THR A 40 -21.59 14.87 18.16
C THR A 40 -22.02 14.60 19.59
N LEU A 41 -21.77 15.53 20.49
CA LEU A 41 -22.31 15.52 21.84
C LEU A 41 -23.22 16.74 22.01
N ASN A 42 -24.52 16.49 22.18
CA ASN A 42 -25.46 17.53 22.56
C ASN A 42 -25.57 17.57 24.09
N THR A 43 -25.11 18.66 24.68
CA THR A 43 -25.46 19.01 26.06
C THR A 43 -26.67 19.95 26.05
N ILE A 44 -27.24 20.25 27.23
CA ILE A 44 -28.38 21.18 27.33
C ILE A 44 -28.01 22.56 26.77
N ASP A 45 -26.75 22.98 26.91
CA ASP A 45 -26.29 24.33 26.60
C ASP A 45 -25.41 24.43 25.33
N TYR A 46 -24.77 23.33 24.90
CA TYR A 46 -23.80 23.33 23.80
C TYR A 46 -23.81 22.02 22.99
N THR A 47 -23.64 22.14 21.68
CA THR A 47 -23.32 21.01 20.80
C THR A 47 -21.82 20.98 20.52
N TYR A 48 -21.14 19.93 20.97
CA TYR A 48 -19.77 19.65 20.61
C TYR A 48 -19.73 18.73 19.41
N SER A 49 -18.85 19.00 18.46
CA SER A 49 -18.54 18.09 17.38
C SER A 49 -17.06 17.80 17.29
N GLY A 50 -16.76 16.62 16.77
CA GLY A 50 -15.39 16.17 16.54
C GLY A 50 -15.27 15.24 15.35
N LYS A 51 -14.04 15.14 14.87
CA LYS A 51 -13.63 14.34 13.72
C LYS A 51 -12.75 13.20 14.21
N LYS A 52 -12.94 12.02 13.64
CA LYS A 52 -12.12 10.82 13.87
C LYS A 52 -11.54 10.35 12.56
N ILE A 53 -10.23 10.14 12.56
CA ILE A 53 -9.50 9.55 11.45
C ILE A 53 -8.59 8.47 11.99
N SER A 54 -8.53 7.35 11.29
CA SER A 54 -7.61 6.26 11.55
C SER A 54 -6.55 6.26 10.46
N LEU A 55 -5.30 6.01 10.81
CA LEU A 55 -4.14 6.07 9.92
C LEU A 55 -3.34 4.77 10.06
N TRP A 56 -3.02 4.16 8.94
CA TRP A 56 -2.05 3.08 8.83
C TRP A 56 -0.84 3.55 8.05
N ARG A 57 0.32 2.97 8.36
CA ARG A 57 1.57 3.29 7.69
C ARG A 57 2.27 2.03 7.21
N PHE A 58 2.64 2.02 5.94
CA PHE A 58 3.30 0.89 5.28
C PHE A 58 4.72 1.28 4.85
N ASN A 59 5.67 0.35 5.03
CA ASN A 59 7.02 0.47 4.50
C ASN A 59 7.08 -0.29 3.17
N LEU A 60 7.36 0.42 2.08
CA LEU A 60 7.38 -0.09 0.73
C LEU A 60 8.76 -0.62 0.31
N SER A 61 9.76 -0.61 1.19
CA SER A 61 11.13 -1.05 0.88
C SER A 61 11.24 -2.52 0.44
N THR A 62 10.17 -3.30 0.56
CA THR A 62 10.10 -4.68 0.07
C THR A 62 9.76 -4.77 -1.42
N ILE A 63 9.26 -3.68 -2.02
CA ILE A 63 8.95 -3.61 -3.44
C ILE A 63 10.19 -3.07 -4.14
N PRO A 64 10.74 -3.78 -5.15
CA PRO A 64 11.91 -3.31 -5.88
C PRO A 64 11.69 -1.93 -6.54
N GLU A 65 12.74 -1.12 -6.64
CA GLU A 65 12.66 0.24 -7.21
C GLU A 65 12.28 0.20 -8.71
N ALA A 66 12.73 -0.83 -9.44
CA ALA A 66 12.38 -1.07 -10.84
C ALA A 66 11.00 -1.73 -11.05
N ALA A 67 10.20 -1.90 -9.99
CA ALA A 67 8.90 -2.55 -10.11
C ALA A 67 7.84 -1.61 -10.70
N SER A 68 7.18 -2.06 -11.77
CA SER A 68 5.96 -1.44 -12.30
C SER A 68 4.75 -1.91 -11.49
N VAL A 69 4.19 -1.03 -10.66
CA VAL A 69 3.00 -1.35 -9.85
C VAL A 69 1.75 -1.41 -10.72
N ILE A 70 1.12 -2.58 -10.80
CA ILE A 70 -0.05 -2.85 -11.66
C ILE A 70 -1.37 -2.93 -10.88
N SER A 71 -1.34 -3.24 -9.58
CA SER A 71 -2.52 -3.21 -8.72
C SER A 71 -2.16 -2.88 -7.28
N LEU A 72 -3.08 -2.23 -6.60
CA LEU A 72 -2.92 -1.85 -5.21
C LEU A 72 -4.23 -2.11 -4.48
N LYS A 73 -4.15 -2.90 -3.41
CA LYS A 73 -5.28 -3.16 -2.53
C LYS A 73 -4.90 -2.98 -1.08
N ILE A 74 -5.87 -2.65 -0.24
CA ILE A 74 -5.75 -2.78 1.21
C ILE A 74 -6.75 -3.80 1.72
N ARG A 75 -6.27 -4.75 2.52
CA ARG A 75 -7.10 -5.70 3.25
C ARG A 75 -7.36 -5.14 4.64
N LEU A 76 -8.63 -5.00 4.98
CA LEU A 76 -9.10 -4.53 6.29
C LEU A 76 -10.08 -5.54 6.87
N GLU A 77 -10.12 -5.64 8.19
CA GLU A 77 -11.05 -6.50 8.92
C GLU A 77 -12.08 -5.68 9.68
N GLY A 78 -13.33 -6.15 9.71
CA GLY A 78 -14.40 -5.51 10.46
C GLY A 78 -14.23 -5.78 11.96
N SER A 79 -14.32 -4.75 12.80
CA SER A 79 -14.19 -4.94 14.25
C SER A 79 -15.17 -5.99 14.78
N ALA A 80 -14.67 -7.00 15.49
CA ALA A 80 -15.50 -8.05 16.07
C ALA A 80 -16.56 -7.52 17.06
N THR A 81 -16.26 -6.40 17.74
CA THR A 81 -17.10 -5.87 18.82
C THR A 81 -18.08 -4.80 18.34
N TRP A 82 -17.63 -3.93 17.44
CA TRP A 82 -18.38 -2.73 17.04
C TRP A 82 -18.64 -2.64 15.54
N GLY A 83 -18.13 -3.61 14.79
CA GLY A 83 -18.27 -3.61 13.35
C GLY A 83 -19.74 -3.72 12.93
N GLN A 84 -20.09 -2.99 11.88
CA GLN A 84 -21.39 -3.10 11.23
C GLN A 84 -21.17 -3.13 9.74
N GLN A 85 -21.55 -4.24 9.12
CA GLN A 85 -21.44 -4.41 7.69
C GLN A 85 -22.19 -3.28 6.97
N GLY A 86 -21.56 -2.70 5.95
CA GLY A 86 -22.18 -1.69 5.11
C GLY A 86 -22.03 -0.25 5.59
N ASN A 87 -21.46 -0.01 6.77
CA ASN A 87 -21.13 1.36 7.18
C ASN A 87 -20.14 1.97 6.20
N LEU A 88 -20.45 3.18 5.72
CA LEU A 88 -19.62 3.86 4.73
C LEU A 88 -18.46 4.60 5.39
N PHE A 89 -17.28 4.46 4.80
CA PHE A 89 -16.08 5.20 5.15
C PHE A 89 -15.31 5.61 3.89
N LYS A 90 -14.38 6.54 4.04
CA LYS A 90 -13.47 6.98 2.97
C LYS A 90 -12.06 6.49 3.23
N LEU A 91 -11.40 5.99 2.17
CA LEU A 91 -9.98 5.67 2.18
C LEU A 91 -9.19 6.70 1.38
N GLY A 92 -8.37 7.49 2.08
CA GLY A 92 -7.46 8.46 1.46
C GLY A 92 -5.99 8.05 1.65
N MET A 93 -5.12 8.42 0.70
CA MET A 93 -3.70 8.06 0.72
C MET A 93 -2.77 9.25 0.46
N LYS A 94 -1.53 9.15 0.96
CA LYS A 94 -0.43 10.07 0.63
C LYS A 94 0.93 9.41 0.88
N THR A 95 1.98 10.01 0.34
CA THR A 95 3.36 9.70 0.71
C THR A 95 3.63 10.05 2.18
N GLY A 96 4.33 9.18 2.88
CA GLY A 96 4.68 9.31 4.29
C GLY A 96 6.09 9.85 4.49
N THR A 97 6.47 10.18 5.73
CA THR A 97 7.83 10.67 6.04
C THR A 97 8.58 9.78 7.04
N GLY A 98 8.08 8.54 7.26
CA GLY A 98 8.61 7.63 8.26
C GLY A 98 8.10 7.86 9.70
N ALA A 99 7.27 8.88 9.93
CA ALA A 99 6.50 9.07 11.17
C ALA A 99 5.09 9.58 10.82
N LEU A 100 4.06 9.04 11.49
CA LEU A 100 2.72 9.61 11.41
C LEU A 100 2.67 10.92 12.22
N THR A 101 2.05 11.95 11.67
CA THR A 101 1.85 13.27 12.30
C THR A 101 0.39 13.69 12.32
N ILE A 102 0.06 14.72 13.09
CA ILE A 102 -1.30 15.29 13.12
C ILE A 102 -1.64 15.89 11.75
N GLN A 103 -0.66 16.49 11.08
CA GLN A 103 -0.80 17.09 9.75
C GLN A 103 -1.17 16.05 8.69
N ASP A 104 -0.69 14.80 8.82
CA ASP A 104 -1.12 13.72 7.92
C ASP A 104 -2.61 13.46 8.04
N GLY A 105 -3.10 13.41 9.28
CA GLY A 105 -4.52 13.27 9.51
C GLY A 105 -5.33 14.45 8.97
N GLU A 106 -4.87 15.69 9.15
CA GLU A 106 -5.56 16.88 8.64
C GLU A 106 -5.62 16.89 7.11
N ALA A 107 -4.53 16.49 6.45
CA ALA A 107 -4.44 16.40 5.00
C ALA A 107 -5.36 15.31 4.43
N LEU A 108 -5.49 14.18 5.13
CA LEU A 108 -6.23 13.02 4.65
C LEU A 108 -7.71 12.98 5.08
N TYR A 109 -8.13 13.82 6.03
CA TYR A 109 -9.50 13.80 6.51
C TYR A 109 -10.50 14.09 5.37
N ASN A 110 -11.48 13.20 5.21
CA ASN A 110 -12.52 13.24 4.18
C ASN A 110 -11.99 13.16 2.74
N GLN A 111 -10.74 12.74 2.55
CA GLN A 111 -10.15 12.48 1.24
C GLN A 111 -10.40 11.05 0.77
N GLY A 112 -10.29 10.84 -0.53
CA GLY A 112 -10.31 9.53 -1.16
C GLY A 112 -11.70 8.97 -1.44
N GLU A 113 -11.75 7.66 -1.70
CA GLU A 113 -12.92 6.97 -2.22
C GLU A 113 -13.79 6.36 -1.12
N ILE A 114 -15.09 6.23 -1.37
CA ILE A 114 -16.07 5.69 -0.42
C ILE A 114 -16.16 4.18 -0.56
N PHE A 115 -16.04 3.48 0.57
CA PHE A 115 -16.16 2.04 0.68
C PHE A 115 -17.15 1.62 1.76
N ALA A 116 -17.63 0.38 1.66
CA ALA A 116 -18.49 -0.24 2.64
C ALA A 116 -17.67 -1.12 3.59
N GLN A 117 -17.89 -0.95 4.89
CA GLN A 117 -17.26 -1.73 5.95
C GLN A 117 -17.60 -3.23 5.81
N PRO A 118 -16.64 -4.14 6.05
CA PRO A 118 -16.93 -5.56 6.06
C PRO A 118 -17.71 -5.95 7.32
N ALA A 119 -18.25 -7.18 7.32
CA ALA A 119 -18.93 -7.69 8.51
C ALA A 119 -17.95 -7.88 9.68
N PRO A 120 -18.43 -7.95 10.93
CA PRO A 120 -17.58 -8.23 12.09
C PRO A 120 -16.77 -9.51 11.90
N SER A 121 -15.46 -9.45 12.14
CA SER A 121 -14.53 -10.57 11.98
C SER A 121 -14.44 -11.16 10.56
N GLU A 122 -14.85 -10.38 9.57
CA GLU A 122 -14.66 -10.70 8.15
C GLU A 122 -13.65 -9.71 7.55
N SER A 123 -12.77 -10.23 6.70
CA SER A 123 -11.80 -9.43 5.96
C SER A 123 -12.34 -9.07 4.57
N MET A 124 -11.96 -7.89 4.08
CA MET A 124 -12.28 -7.44 2.72
C MET A 124 -11.10 -6.68 2.12
N GLU A 125 -10.89 -6.87 0.83
CA GLU A 125 -9.90 -6.16 0.04
C GLU A 125 -10.56 -5.00 -0.71
N TYR A 126 -9.93 -3.84 -0.64
CA TYR A 126 -10.38 -2.61 -1.30
C TYR A 126 -9.33 -2.20 -2.32
N GLU A 127 -9.74 -2.03 -3.58
CA GLU A 127 -8.88 -1.50 -4.63
C GLU A 127 -8.56 -0.03 -4.35
N LEU A 128 -7.31 0.37 -4.60
CA LEU A 128 -6.80 1.70 -4.36
C LEU A 128 -6.07 2.21 -5.61
N ASP A 129 -5.95 3.53 -5.75
CA ASP A 129 -5.23 4.15 -6.87
C ASP A 129 -3.71 3.90 -6.76
N THR A 130 -3.10 3.36 -7.81
CA THR A 130 -1.66 3.09 -7.90
C THR A 130 -0.80 4.35 -8.03
N ASN A 131 -1.36 5.50 -8.38
CA ASN A 131 -0.60 6.75 -8.51
C ASN A 131 0.12 7.14 -7.20
N HIS A 132 -0.52 6.92 -6.06
CA HIS A 132 0.04 7.31 -4.75
C HIS A 132 1.20 6.43 -4.29
N ILE A 133 1.24 5.16 -4.69
CA ILE A 133 2.36 4.27 -4.35
C ILE A 133 3.57 4.55 -5.24
N ILE A 134 3.35 4.86 -6.52
CA ILE A 134 4.40 5.28 -7.45
C ILE A 134 5.11 6.55 -6.93
N GLU A 135 4.34 7.55 -6.47
CA GLU A 135 4.92 8.74 -5.83
C GLU A 135 5.68 8.41 -4.54
N ALA A 136 5.22 7.44 -3.75
CA ALA A 136 5.83 7.07 -2.48
C ALA A 136 7.18 6.37 -2.67
N GLN A 137 7.29 5.40 -3.57
CA GLN A 137 8.55 4.71 -3.89
C GLN A 137 9.60 5.69 -4.42
N GLY A 138 9.20 6.65 -5.27
CA GLY A 138 10.12 7.64 -5.81
C GLY A 138 10.61 8.71 -4.82
N THR A 139 10.11 8.74 -3.58
CA THR A 139 10.40 9.83 -2.64
C THR A 139 10.76 9.38 -1.22
N THR A 140 10.04 8.41 -0.66
CA THR A 140 10.07 8.17 0.79
C THR A 140 10.02 6.71 1.19
N ASP A 141 9.56 5.80 0.32
CA ASP A 141 9.22 4.41 0.63
C ASP A 141 8.13 4.23 1.69
N TRP A 142 7.42 5.30 2.05
CA TRP A 142 6.36 5.25 3.06
C TRP A 142 5.02 5.62 2.43
N LEU A 143 4.00 4.80 2.68
CA LEU A 143 2.63 5.09 2.31
C LEU A 143 1.79 5.25 3.58
N VAL A 144 0.99 6.31 3.63
CA VAL A 144 -0.01 6.52 4.68
C VAL A 144 -1.38 6.33 4.08
N VAL A 145 -2.16 5.42 4.66
CA VAL A 145 -3.56 5.18 4.31
C VAL A 145 -4.43 5.63 5.48
N SER A 146 -5.52 6.31 5.19
CA SER A 146 -6.45 6.82 6.20
C SER A 146 -7.84 6.24 6.05
N MET A 147 -8.56 6.11 7.15
CA MET A 147 -10.00 5.92 7.18
C MET A 147 -10.66 7.11 7.86
N SER A 148 -11.61 7.75 7.16
CA SER A 148 -12.50 8.77 7.74
C SER A 148 -13.96 8.51 7.34
N ALA A 149 -14.93 9.25 7.86
CA ALA A 149 -16.31 9.18 7.35
C ALA A 149 -16.87 10.59 7.12
N GLU A 150 -17.69 10.73 6.08
CA GLU A 150 -18.17 12.01 5.57
C GLU A 150 -19.34 12.59 6.39
N TYR A 151 -20.18 11.73 6.98
CA TYR A 151 -21.46 12.14 7.57
C TYR A 151 -21.47 12.09 9.09
N SER A 152 -22.26 12.99 9.69
CA SER A 152 -22.44 13.12 11.14
C SER A 152 -23.02 11.88 11.83
N SER A 153 -23.47 10.88 11.07
CA SER A 153 -24.14 9.67 11.58
C SER A 153 -23.51 8.35 11.17
N SER A 154 -22.51 8.33 10.28
CA SER A 154 -21.81 7.08 9.96
C SER A 154 -20.48 7.02 10.68
N THR A 155 -20.26 5.91 11.38
CA THR A 155 -18.98 5.59 11.99
C THR A 155 -18.60 4.21 11.55
N ALA A 156 -17.43 4.07 10.94
CA ALA A 156 -16.86 2.78 10.64
C ALA A 156 -15.93 2.33 11.77
N TYR A 157 -15.98 1.02 12.04
CA TYR A 157 -15.18 0.34 13.06
C TYR A 157 -14.47 -0.84 12.43
N LEU A 158 -13.16 -0.73 12.28
CA LEU A 158 -12.30 -1.77 11.76
C LEU A 158 -11.39 -2.31 12.86
N ASP A 159 -10.79 -3.47 12.62
CA ASP A 159 -9.62 -3.89 13.38
C ASP A 159 -8.43 -2.98 13.07
N THR A 160 -7.38 -3.19 13.84
CA THR A 160 -6.17 -2.39 13.92
C THR A 160 -5.16 -2.78 12.85
N ASN A 161 -5.10 -4.06 12.54
CA ASN A 161 -4.20 -4.59 11.51
C ASN A 161 -4.75 -4.26 10.13
N ALA A 162 -3.85 -3.85 9.25
CA ALA A 162 -4.13 -3.70 7.83
C ALA A 162 -2.95 -4.28 7.03
N ALA A 163 -3.28 -4.92 5.90
CA ALA A 163 -2.28 -5.42 4.97
C ALA A 163 -2.44 -4.70 3.62
N LEU A 164 -1.35 -4.15 3.11
CA LEU A 164 -1.28 -3.61 1.75
C LEU A 164 -0.86 -4.74 0.81
N ILE A 165 -1.67 -5.00 -0.20
CA ILE A 165 -1.41 -6.03 -1.21
C ILE A 165 -1.05 -5.31 -2.50
N VAL A 166 0.19 -5.47 -2.93
CA VAL A 166 0.72 -4.81 -4.12
C VAL A 166 1.03 -5.85 -5.17
N GLY A 167 0.33 -5.76 -6.30
CA GLY A 167 0.68 -6.49 -7.50
C GLY A 167 1.64 -5.63 -8.33
N TYR A 168 2.79 -6.19 -8.67
CA TYR A 168 3.78 -5.52 -9.52
C TYR A 168 4.37 -6.47 -10.55
N ASP A 169 4.83 -5.89 -11.65
CA ASP A 169 5.69 -6.55 -12.61
C ASP A 169 7.08 -5.95 -12.47
N LEU A 170 8.11 -6.80 -12.51
CA LEU A 170 9.45 -6.31 -12.74
C LEU A 170 9.59 -6.09 -14.23
N GLU A 171 10.13 -4.94 -14.62
CA GLU A 171 10.52 -4.73 -16.00
C GLU A 171 11.57 -5.79 -16.33
N THR A 172 11.16 -6.81 -17.08
CA THR A 172 12.08 -7.82 -17.57
C THR A 172 12.80 -7.21 -18.75
N CYS A 173 14.01 -6.70 -18.55
CA CYS A 173 14.87 -6.41 -19.67
C CYS A 173 15.38 -7.72 -20.29
N GLU A 174 15.54 -7.71 -21.60
CA GLU A 174 16.02 -8.86 -22.34
C GLU A 174 17.43 -9.22 -21.86
N GLY A 175 17.56 -10.38 -21.20
CA GLY A 175 18.79 -10.83 -20.57
C GLY A 175 18.76 -10.95 -19.05
N ASP A 176 17.77 -10.39 -18.35
CA ASP A 176 17.54 -10.62 -16.90
C ASP A 176 16.77 -11.94 -16.72
N PHE A 177 17.52 -13.04 -16.61
CA PHE A 177 16.95 -14.38 -16.54
C PHE A 177 16.47 -14.75 -15.14
N ASN A 178 17.02 -14.10 -14.11
CA ASN A 178 16.68 -14.36 -12.72
C ASN A 178 15.57 -13.42 -12.19
N GLN A 179 15.19 -12.40 -12.97
CA GLN A 179 14.16 -11.39 -12.69
C GLN A 179 14.46 -10.57 -11.43
N ASN A 180 15.71 -10.15 -11.25
CA ASN A 180 16.10 -9.27 -10.14
C ASN A 180 16.07 -7.78 -10.51
N GLY A 181 15.79 -7.44 -11.78
CA GLY A 181 15.73 -6.07 -12.28
C GLY A 181 17.07 -5.53 -12.82
N GLU A 182 18.10 -6.37 -12.93
CA GLU A 182 19.38 -6.04 -13.54
C GLU A 182 19.90 -7.21 -14.39
N VAL A 183 20.54 -6.92 -15.52
CA VAL A 183 21.32 -7.92 -16.27
C VAL A 183 22.73 -7.91 -15.72
N ASP A 184 23.10 -8.96 -14.97
CA ASP A 184 24.37 -9.00 -14.27
C ASP A 184 25.20 -10.27 -14.55
N VAL A 185 26.15 -10.57 -13.65
CA VAL A 185 27.01 -11.76 -13.78
C VAL A 185 26.21 -13.05 -13.59
N ASP A 186 25.19 -13.06 -12.74
CA ASP A 186 24.38 -14.26 -12.50
C ASP A 186 23.57 -14.61 -13.75
N ASP A 187 23.09 -13.62 -14.49
CA ASP A 187 22.45 -13.85 -15.80
C ASP A 187 23.42 -14.34 -16.87
N LEU A 188 24.62 -13.74 -16.92
CA LEU A 188 25.68 -14.22 -17.81
C LEU A 188 26.04 -15.68 -17.51
N LEU A 189 26.14 -16.05 -16.23
CA LEU A 189 26.41 -17.42 -15.81
C LEU A 189 25.26 -18.36 -16.17
N ALA A 190 24.01 -17.91 -16.06
CA ALA A 190 22.84 -18.66 -16.49
C ALA A 190 22.89 -18.94 -18.01
N LEU A 191 23.21 -17.93 -18.82
CA LEU A 191 23.37 -18.06 -20.28
C LEU A 191 24.53 -19.00 -20.65
N ILE A 192 25.69 -18.85 -20.01
CA ILE A 192 26.85 -19.72 -20.26
C ILE A 192 26.51 -21.17 -19.90
N ASN A 193 25.74 -21.41 -18.84
CA ASN A 193 25.30 -22.74 -18.46
C ASN A 193 24.35 -23.37 -19.50
N ALA A 194 23.62 -22.53 -20.25
CA ALA A 194 22.76 -22.95 -21.35
C ALA A 194 23.48 -22.99 -22.73
N TYR A 195 24.76 -22.63 -22.80
CA TYR A 195 25.51 -22.48 -24.05
C TYR A 195 25.51 -23.76 -24.91
N GLY A 196 25.17 -23.61 -26.19
CA GLY A 196 25.07 -24.70 -27.15
C GLY A 196 23.77 -25.52 -27.08
N ASN A 197 22.83 -25.17 -26.18
CA ASN A 197 21.51 -25.79 -26.12
C ASN A 197 20.49 -25.05 -27.01
N LEU A 198 19.35 -25.69 -27.21
CA LEU A 198 18.16 -25.10 -27.86
C LEU A 198 17.17 -24.74 -26.75
N ASP A 199 17.40 -23.61 -26.08
CA ASP A 199 16.49 -23.09 -25.07
C ASP A 199 16.13 -21.65 -25.42
N ASN A 200 14.87 -21.46 -25.83
CA ASN A 200 14.34 -20.18 -26.28
C ASN A 200 14.37 -19.11 -25.18
N GLN A 201 14.52 -19.49 -23.91
CA GLN A 201 14.66 -18.53 -22.82
C GLN A 201 15.98 -17.75 -22.92
N TYR A 202 17.07 -18.38 -23.36
CA TYR A 202 18.41 -17.79 -23.40
C TYR A 202 18.89 -17.44 -24.83
N ASP A 203 18.05 -17.69 -25.84
CA ASP A 203 18.27 -17.37 -27.25
C ASP A 203 17.78 -15.95 -27.56
N LEU A 204 18.65 -14.98 -27.31
CA LEU A 204 18.35 -13.55 -27.38
C LEU A 204 18.29 -13.03 -28.83
N ASP A 205 18.95 -13.70 -29.78
CA ASP A 205 18.86 -13.33 -31.20
C ASP A 205 17.75 -14.09 -31.98
N GLY A 206 17.10 -15.06 -31.33
CA GLY A 206 15.99 -15.84 -31.87
C GLY A 206 16.40 -16.84 -32.96
N ASN A 207 17.69 -17.21 -33.06
CA ASN A 207 18.19 -18.14 -34.08
C ASN A 207 18.00 -19.63 -33.71
N SER A 208 17.41 -19.90 -32.55
CA SER A 208 17.17 -21.20 -31.92
C SER A 208 18.41 -21.90 -31.34
N LEU A 209 19.58 -21.25 -31.28
CA LEU A 209 20.82 -21.82 -30.75
C LEU A 209 21.59 -20.80 -29.91
N ILE A 210 21.75 -21.13 -28.62
CA ILE A 210 22.49 -20.27 -27.68
C ILE A 210 23.98 -20.33 -27.99
N ASN A 211 24.53 -19.21 -28.43
CA ASN A 211 25.91 -19.08 -28.87
C ASN A 211 26.52 -17.73 -28.48
N VAL A 212 27.67 -17.40 -29.08
CA VAL A 212 28.41 -16.16 -28.77
C VAL A 212 27.60 -14.89 -29.07
N ASN A 213 26.68 -14.92 -30.03
CA ASN A 213 25.83 -13.77 -30.34
C ASN A 213 24.92 -13.43 -29.17
N ASP A 214 24.31 -14.43 -28.52
CA ASP A 214 23.48 -14.23 -27.33
C ASP A 214 24.28 -13.67 -26.17
N VAL A 215 25.52 -14.13 -25.97
CA VAL A 215 26.45 -13.54 -24.98
C VAL A 215 26.68 -12.05 -25.26
N LEU A 216 26.89 -11.68 -26.52
CA LEU A 216 27.14 -10.28 -26.91
C LEU A 216 25.89 -9.40 -26.75
N LEU A 217 24.70 -9.95 -27.02
CA LEU A 217 23.43 -9.27 -26.77
C LEU A 217 23.20 -9.04 -25.28
N LEU A 218 23.41 -10.06 -24.45
CA LEU A 218 23.33 -9.92 -22.99
C LEU A 218 24.27 -8.83 -22.46
N LEU A 219 25.53 -8.84 -22.92
CA LEU A 219 26.50 -7.81 -22.51
C LEU A 219 26.14 -6.40 -22.99
N THR A 220 25.30 -6.28 -24.03
CA THR A 220 24.77 -4.98 -24.49
C THR A 220 23.66 -4.48 -23.57
N ALA A 221 22.92 -5.40 -22.94
CA ALA A 221 21.89 -5.11 -21.94
C ALA A 221 22.43 -5.03 -20.50
N TYR A 222 23.74 -5.22 -20.28
CA TYR A 222 24.34 -5.30 -18.95
C TYR A 222 24.09 -4.05 -18.10
N GLY A 223 23.58 -4.24 -16.88
CA GLY A 223 23.19 -3.20 -15.94
C GLY A 223 21.72 -3.24 -15.56
N GLU A 224 21.25 -2.21 -14.87
CA GLU A 224 19.84 -2.07 -14.48
C GLU A 224 18.91 -2.03 -15.70
N CYS A 225 17.76 -2.71 -15.62
CA CYS A 225 16.71 -2.57 -16.62
C CYS A 225 16.20 -1.12 -16.67
N GLN A 226 16.00 -0.56 -17.87
CA GLN A 226 15.57 0.83 -18.12
C GLN A 226 14.26 0.91 -18.89
#